data_AF-A0A2E5F7R6-F1
#
_entry.id   AF-A0A2E5F7R6-F1
#
_cell.length_a   1.000
_cell.length_b   1.000
_cell.length_c   1.000
_cell.angle_alpha   90.00
_cell.angle_beta   90.00
_cell.angle_gamma   90.00
#
_symmetry.space_group_name_H-M   'P 1'
#
loop_
_entity.id
_entity.type
_entity.pdbx_description
1 polymer ?
#
loop_
_entity_poly.entity_id
_entity_poly.type
_entity_poly.pdbx_seq_one_letter_code
_entity_poly.pdbx_strand_id
1 'polypeptide(L)'
;MTANSLESERQQLVARLRNIRKTYEQCVEDVSTEVANRGTEWSVADLLRHTSGGYLRDLLARLLDEVDPDLGVGGFDADANWKSVTDGILRDIDEDLDSAVNLNIEQLGQSGRRGSETIRVMDVLTRMANHYDDHLAQLRDEIRPREGLPKVSD
;
A
#
# COMPACT_ATOMS: atom_id res chain seq x y z
N MET A 1 -22.99 -16.10 10.72
CA MET A 1 -22.69 -14.66 10.78
C MET A 1 -23.98 -13.90 10.55
N THR A 2 -24.28 -12.92 11.39
CA THR A 2 -25.43 -12.03 11.19
C THR A 2 -24.96 -10.77 10.46
N ALA A 3 -25.84 -10.12 9.70
CA ALA A 3 -25.52 -8.87 9.00
C ALA A 3 -24.90 -7.81 9.94
N ASN A 4 -25.31 -7.80 11.20
CA ASN A 4 -24.79 -6.89 12.23
C ASN A 4 -23.32 -7.14 12.59
N SER A 5 -22.81 -8.38 12.55
CA SER A 5 -21.38 -8.61 12.83
C SER A 5 -20.52 -8.19 11.64
N LEU A 6 -20.97 -8.45 10.41
CA LEU A 6 -20.22 -8.08 9.21
C LEU A 6 -20.16 -6.57 9.00
N GLU A 7 -21.23 -5.85 9.35
CA GLU A 7 -21.24 -4.40 9.40
C GLU A 7 -20.23 -3.85 10.42
N SER A 8 -20.13 -4.49 11.59
CA SER A 8 -19.16 -4.10 12.61
C SER A 8 -17.73 -4.36 12.15
N GLU A 9 -17.48 -5.51 11.52
CA GLU A 9 -16.20 -5.84 10.88
C GLU A 9 -15.82 -4.78 9.83
N ARG A 10 -16.77 -4.39 8.97
CA ARG A 10 -16.57 -3.35 7.95
C ARG A 10 -16.16 -2.02 8.56
N GLN A 11 -16.87 -1.55 9.59
CA GLN A 11 -16.59 -0.26 10.22
C GLN A 11 -15.20 -0.22 10.85
N GLN A 12 -14.78 -1.32 11.49
CA GLN A 12 -13.43 -1.43 12.04
C GLN A 12 -12.37 -1.42 10.95
N LEU A 13 -12.59 -2.16 9.86
CA LEU A 13 -11.67 -2.20 8.73
C LEU A 13 -11.53 -0.83 8.04
N VAL A 14 -12.64 -0.13 7.81
CA VAL A 14 -12.64 1.22 7.22
C VAL A 14 -11.88 2.22 8.10
N ALA A 15 -12.11 2.20 9.41
CA ALA A 15 -11.38 3.05 10.35
C ALA A 15 -9.87 2.76 10.32
N ARG A 16 -9.51 1.47 10.29
CA ARG A 16 -8.12 1.01 10.21
C ARG A 16 -7.44 1.45 8.91
N LEU A 17 -8.06 1.20 7.75
CA LEU A 17 -7.50 1.59 6.44
C LEU A 17 -7.30 3.10 6.32
N ARG A 18 -8.21 3.92 6.87
CA ARG A 18 -8.02 5.38 6.94
C ARG A 18 -6.80 5.77 7.77
N ASN A 19 -6.58 5.10 8.90
CA ASN A 19 -5.41 5.35 9.73
C ASN A 19 -4.12 4.93 9.03
N ILE A 20 -4.12 3.75 8.42
CA ILE A 20 -3.01 3.23 7.60
C ILE A 20 -2.64 4.23 6.52
N ARG A 21 -3.62 4.65 5.70
CA ARG A 21 -3.42 5.62 4.62
C ARG A 21 -2.74 6.88 5.17
N LYS A 22 -3.34 7.50 6.19
CA LYS A 22 -2.82 8.74 6.78
C LYS A 22 -1.39 8.57 7.29
N THR A 23 -1.09 7.46 7.94
CA THR A 23 0.23 7.21 8.52
C THR A 23 1.27 6.95 7.43
N TYR A 24 0.91 6.25 6.34
CA TYR A 24 1.78 6.11 5.16
C TYR A 24 2.11 7.47 4.54
N GLU A 25 1.10 8.34 4.35
CA GLU A 25 1.30 9.69 3.82
C GLU A 25 2.30 10.48 4.67
N GLN A 26 2.13 10.47 5.99
CA GLN A 26 3.07 11.08 6.93
C GLN A 26 4.47 10.44 6.91
N CYS A 27 4.56 9.13 6.66
CA CYS A 27 5.83 8.42 6.58
C CYS A 27 6.60 8.66 5.28
N VAL A 28 6.00 9.26 4.26
CA VAL A 28 6.67 9.50 2.97
C VAL A 28 6.81 10.99 2.65
N GLU A 29 6.04 11.88 3.27
CA GLU A 29 5.99 13.32 2.95
C GLU A 29 7.34 14.04 3.06
N ASP A 30 8.20 13.62 3.99
CA ASP A 30 9.49 14.24 4.29
C ASP A 30 10.70 13.45 3.75
N VAL A 31 10.44 12.39 2.97
CA VAL A 31 11.47 11.52 2.42
C VAL A 31 11.93 12.05 1.06
N SER A 32 13.18 12.50 0.99
CA SER A 32 13.80 12.85 -0.28
C SER A 32 14.11 11.62 -1.12
N THR A 33 14.22 11.80 -2.44
CA THR A 33 14.59 10.73 -3.37
C THR A 33 15.92 10.05 -3.03
N GLU A 34 16.91 10.81 -2.54
CA GLU A 34 18.19 10.23 -2.10
C GLU A 34 17.99 9.29 -0.91
N VAL A 35 17.25 9.74 0.12
CA VAL A 35 16.95 8.91 1.31
C VAL A 35 16.09 7.71 0.93
N ALA A 36 15.15 7.88 0.00
CA ALA A 36 14.27 6.82 -0.46
C ALA A 36 15.01 5.62 -1.06
N ASN A 37 16.19 5.84 -1.65
CA ASN A 37 16.94 4.84 -2.44
C ASN A 37 18.27 4.38 -1.82
N ARG A 38 18.76 4.98 -0.74
CA ARG A 38 20.11 4.70 -0.19
C ARG A 38 20.21 3.50 0.78
N GLY A 39 19.12 2.76 0.98
CA GLY A 39 19.06 1.65 1.92
C GLY A 39 20.07 0.55 1.57
N THR A 40 20.76 0.01 2.59
CA THR A 40 21.73 -1.09 2.42
C THR A 40 21.10 -2.49 2.48
N GLU A 41 19.83 -2.55 2.89
CA GLU A 41 18.97 -3.73 2.83
C GLU A 41 17.69 -3.36 2.07
N TRP A 42 16.56 -3.21 2.75
CA TRP A 42 15.34 -2.63 2.21
C TRP A 42 15.43 -1.11 2.24
N SER A 43 15.49 -0.45 1.08
CA SER A 43 15.25 1.00 1.03
C SER A 43 13.76 1.30 1.27
N VAL A 44 13.43 2.57 1.52
CA VAL A 44 12.02 3.00 1.61
C VAL A 44 11.29 2.64 0.32
N ALA A 45 11.91 2.92 -0.83
CA ALA A 45 11.32 2.62 -2.13
C ALA A 45 11.10 1.12 -2.37
N ASP A 46 12.03 0.26 -1.92
CA ASP A 46 11.87 -1.19 -2.02
C ASP A 46 10.69 -1.70 -1.19
N LEU A 47 10.56 -1.18 0.03
CA LEU A 47 9.48 -1.55 0.95
C LEU A 47 8.12 -1.18 0.37
N LEU A 48 7.97 0.04 -0.16
CA LEU A 48 6.72 0.49 -0.75
C LEU A 48 6.36 -0.32 -2.00
N ARG A 49 7.32 -0.61 -2.88
CA ARG A 49 7.09 -1.44 -4.08
C ARG A 49 6.70 -2.87 -3.76
N HIS A 50 7.26 -3.44 -2.69
CA HIS A 50 6.84 -4.76 -2.22
C HIS A 50 5.43 -4.74 -1.69
N THR A 51 5.11 -3.73 -0.89
CA THR A 51 3.80 -3.60 -0.24
C THR A 51 2.67 -3.42 -1.27
N SER A 52 2.91 -2.68 -2.36
CA SER A 52 1.95 -2.53 -3.46
C SER A 52 1.87 -3.76 -4.39
N GLY A 53 2.83 -4.71 -4.30
CA GLY A 53 3.02 -5.75 -5.31
C GLY A 53 3.24 -5.18 -6.72
N GLY A 54 3.65 -3.91 -6.79
CA GLY A 54 3.38 -2.99 -7.90
C GLY A 54 4.38 -3.01 -9.03
N TYR A 55 5.50 -3.72 -8.93
CA TYR A 55 6.57 -3.65 -9.93
C TYR A 55 6.09 -3.76 -11.40
N LEU A 56 5.18 -4.69 -11.70
CA LEU A 56 4.61 -4.84 -13.05
C LEU A 56 3.52 -3.80 -13.38
N ARG A 57 2.80 -3.28 -12.39
CA ARG A 57 1.83 -2.19 -12.57
C ARG A 57 2.53 -0.85 -12.80
N ASP A 58 3.61 -0.59 -12.08
CA ASP A 58 4.44 0.61 -12.25
C ASP A 58 5.09 0.61 -13.65
N LEU A 59 5.63 -0.54 -14.07
CA LEU A 59 6.15 -0.71 -15.43
C LEU A 59 5.05 -0.51 -16.50
N LEU A 60 3.83 -0.98 -16.22
CA LEU A 60 2.68 -0.79 -17.11
C LEU A 60 2.23 0.68 -17.20
N ALA A 61 2.19 1.41 -16.08
CA ALA A 61 1.84 2.84 -16.07
C ALA A 61 2.85 3.65 -16.89
N ARG A 62 4.15 3.40 -16.71
CA ARG A 62 5.20 4.03 -17.52
C ARG A 62 5.02 3.73 -19.01
N LEU A 63 4.65 2.50 -19.37
CA LEU A 63 4.38 2.10 -20.75
C LEU A 63 3.14 2.76 -21.38
N LEU A 64 2.17 3.18 -20.59
CA LEU A 64 0.90 3.77 -21.07
C LEU A 64 0.91 5.30 -21.09
N ASP A 65 1.56 5.92 -20.09
CA ASP A 65 1.46 7.36 -19.84
C ASP A 65 2.69 8.15 -20.31
N GLU A 66 3.87 7.51 -20.43
CA GLU A 66 5.07 8.16 -20.97
C GLU A 66 5.10 8.03 -22.51
N VAL A 67 5.48 9.10 -23.21
CA VAL A 67 5.76 9.04 -24.64
C VAL A 67 7.19 8.52 -24.83
N ASP A 68 7.32 7.29 -25.33
CA ASP A 68 8.60 6.56 -25.50
C ASP A 68 9.36 6.37 -24.18
N PRO A 69 8.80 5.58 -23.23
CA PRO A 69 9.42 5.36 -21.93
C PRO A 69 10.80 4.74 -22.08
N ASP A 70 11.80 5.45 -21.60
CA ASP A 70 13.14 4.91 -21.48
C ASP A 70 13.16 3.88 -20.35
N LEU A 71 13.06 2.61 -20.74
CA LEU A 71 13.18 1.46 -19.85
C LEU A 71 14.65 1.09 -19.55
N GLY A 72 15.59 1.91 -20.04
CA GLY A 72 17.01 1.88 -19.73
C GLY A 72 17.91 1.86 -20.96
N VAL A 73 18.28 3.03 -21.49
CA VAL A 73 19.67 3.47 -21.79
C VAL A 73 19.87 5.00 -21.69
N GLY A 74 18.89 5.77 -21.21
CA GLY A 74 18.98 7.20 -20.90
C GLY A 74 18.53 7.52 -19.47
N GLY A 75 18.76 8.76 -19.04
CA GLY A 75 18.78 9.17 -17.63
C GLY A 75 17.50 8.85 -16.88
N PHE A 76 17.58 7.89 -15.96
CA PHE A 76 16.52 7.57 -15.00
C PHE A 76 16.14 8.82 -14.17
N ASP A 77 14.88 9.24 -14.28
CA ASP A 77 14.32 10.30 -13.43
C ASP A 77 13.92 9.70 -12.07
N ALA A 78 14.84 9.85 -11.11
CA ALA A 78 14.67 9.29 -9.77
C ALA A 78 13.52 9.96 -9.00
N ASP A 79 13.25 11.25 -9.24
CA ASP A 79 12.21 12.01 -8.55
C ASP A 79 10.82 11.62 -9.06
N ALA A 80 10.66 11.51 -10.39
CA ALA A 80 9.42 11.01 -11.00
C ALA A 80 9.13 9.57 -10.57
N ASN A 81 10.15 8.71 -10.55
CA ASN A 81 10.00 7.36 -10.04
C ASN A 81 9.61 7.33 -8.55
N TRP A 82 10.26 8.14 -7.71
CA TRP A 82 9.93 8.18 -6.27
C TRP A 82 8.47 8.60 -6.05
N LYS A 83 8.03 9.65 -6.74
CA LYS A 83 6.62 10.08 -6.72
C LYS A 83 5.66 8.97 -7.15
N SER A 84 5.99 8.24 -8.22
CA SER A 84 5.17 7.12 -8.70
C SER A 84 5.04 6.02 -7.64
N VAL A 85 6.13 5.68 -6.95
CA VAL A 85 6.12 4.68 -5.86
C VAL A 85 5.23 5.12 -4.69
N THR A 86 5.33 6.38 -4.26
CA THR A 86 4.49 6.89 -3.16
C THR A 86 3.01 6.98 -3.57
N ASP A 87 2.74 7.47 -4.78
CA ASP A 87 1.36 7.57 -5.28
C ASP A 87 0.76 6.17 -5.45
N GLY A 88 1.57 5.17 -5.85
CA GLY A 88 1.15 3.78 -6.02
C GLY A 88 0.64 3.13 -4.73
N ILE A 89 1.41 3.19 -3.64
CA ILE A 89 0.98 2.59 -2.37
C ILE A 89 -0.25 3.29 -1.78
N LEU A 90 -0.33 4.63 -1.90
CA LEU A 90 -1.48 5.39 -1.41
C LEU A 90 -2.74 5.05 -2.21
N ARG A 91 -2.63 4.95 -3.54
CA ARG A 91 -3.72 4.55 -4.43
C ARG A 91 -4.22 3.13 -4.12
N ASP A 92 -3.33 2.17 -3.89
CA ASP A 92 -3.74 0.80 -3.58
C ASP A 92 -4.51 0.72 -2.24
N ILE A 93 -4.09 1.48 -1.23
CA ILE A 93 -4.82 1.60 0.04
C ILE A 93 -6.19 2.27 -0.17
N ASP A 94 -6.25 3.32 -1.01
CA ASP A 94 -7.51 4.00 -1.34
C ASP A 94 -8.48 3.08 -2.11
N GLU A 95 -7.99 2.25 -3.03
CA GLU A 95 -8.80 1.25 -3.76
C GLU A 95 -9.40 0.17 -2.82
N ASP A 96 -8.61 -0.31 -1.86
CA ASP A 96 -9.09 -1.25 -0.84
C ASP A 96 -10.09 -0.60 0.12
N LEU A 97 -9.84 0.66 0.51
CA LEU A 97 -10.77 1.45 1.33
C LEU A 97 -12.10 1.68 0.60
N ASP A 98 -12.05 2.06 -0.67
CA ASP A 98 -13.24 2.25 -1.50
C ASP A 98 -14.03 0.94 -1.64
N SER A 99 -13.34 -0.18 -1.80
CA SER A 99 -13.96 -1.51 -1.82
C SER A 99 -14.67 -1.81 -0.48
N ALA A 100 -14.02 -1.53 0.65
CA ALA A 100 -14.61 -1.73 1.97
C ALA A 100 -15.83 -0.83 2.23
N VAL A 101 -15.85 0.41 1.70
CA VAL A 101 -16.95 1.37 1.86
C VAL A 101 -18.13 1.05 0.94
N ASN A 102 -17.85 0.75 -0.33
CA ASN A 102 -18.87 0.74 -1.38
C ASN A 102 -19.53 -0.63 -1.59
N LEU A 103 -18.87 -1.72 -1.20
CA LEU A 103 -19.49 -3.05 -1.26
C LEU A 103 -20.58 -3.18 -0.19
N ASN A 104 -21.72 -3.74 -0.60
CA ASN A 104 -22.80 -4.05 0.33
C ASN A 104 -22.46 -5.30 1.18
N ILE A 105 -23.23 -5.52 2.25
CA ILE A 105 -23.02 -6.64 3.19
C ILE A 105 -23.06 -8.01 2.51
N GLU A 106 -23.91 -8.20 1.50
CA GLU A 106 -23.98 -9.46 0.76
C GLU A 106 -22.69 -9.69 -0.04
N GLN A 107 -22.20 -8.66 -0.74
CA GLN A 107 -20.94 -8.72 -1.50
C GLN A 107 -19.73 -8.96 -0.60
N LEU A 108 -19.66 -8.28 0.55
CA LEU A 108 -18.58 -8.49 1.54
C LEU A 108 -18.59 -9.91 2.13
N GLY A 109 -19.78 -10.52 2.21
CA GLY A 109 -19.98 -11.89 2.66
C GLY A 109 -19.73 -12.94 1.59
N GLN A 110 -19.61 -12.56 0.31
CA GLN A 110 -19.32 -13.51 -0.76
C GLN A 110 -17.99 -14.21 -0.51
N SER A 111 -17.95 -15.50 -0.81
CA SER A 111 -16.79 -16.34 -0.56
C SER A 111 -16.44 -17.21 -1.76
N GLY A 112 -15.15 -17.44 -1.94
CA GLY A 112 -14.59 -18.43 -2.85
C GLY A 112 -13.82 -19.51 -2.11
N ARG A 113 -13.23 -20.45 -2.88
CA ARG A 113 -12.33 -21.47 -2.34
C ARG A 113 -10.90 -21.22 -2.81
N ARG A 114 -9.95 -21.27 -1.88
CA ARG A 114 -8.51 -21.31 -2.15
C ARG A 114 -7.96 -22.62 -1.61
N GLY A 115 -7.87 -23.64 -2.47
CA GLY A 115 -7.60 -25.01 -2.02
C GLY A 115 -8.70 -25.52 -1.09
N SER A 116 -8.34 -25.91 0.14
CA SER A 116 -9.29 -26.36 1.16
C SER A 116 -9.92 -25.22 1.97
N GLU A 117 -9.39 -24.00 1.88
CA GLU A 117 -9.86 -22.84 2.65
C GLU A 117 -11.02 -22.14 1.93
N THR A 118 -12.06 -21.79 2.69
CA THR A 118 -13.09 -20.82 2.24
C THR A 118 -12.62 -19.43 2.63
N ILE A 119 -12.60 -18.51 1.68
CA ILE A 119 -12.16 -17.13 1.89
C ILE A 119 -13.25 -16.17 1.44
N ARG A 120 -13.66 -15.24 2.31
CA ARG A 120 -14.61 -14.17 2.00
C ARG A 120 -13.92 -12.95 1.42
N VAL A 121 -14.67 -12.08 0.76
CA VAL A 121 -14.19 -10.75 0.35
C VAL A 121 -13.67 -9.97 1.56
N MET A 122 -14.40 -9.97 2.68
CA MET A 122 -13.95 -9.33 3.93
C MET A 122 -12.61 -9.89 4.44
N ASP A 123 -12.37 -11.20 4.28
CA ASP A 123 -11.12 -11.83 4.71
C ASP A 123 -9.94 -11.38 3.84
N VAL A 124 -10.17 -11.16 2.54
CA VAL A 124 -9.16 -10.61 1.61
C VAL A 124 -8.80 -9.19 2.00
N LEU A 125 -9.77 -8.29 2.14
CA LEU A 125 -9.51 -6.90 2.51
C LEU A 125 -8.82 -6.79 3.88
N THR A 126 -9.17 -7.67 4.83
CA THR A 126 -8.50 -7.74 6.13
C THR A 126 -7.04 -8.19 5.98
N ARG A 127 -6.75 -9.15 5.08
CA ARG A 127 -5.36 -9.56 4.78
C ARG A 127 -4.55 -8.44 4.13
N MET A 128 -5.16 -7.65 3.25
CA MET A 128 -4.51 -6.45 2.67
C MET A 128 -4.17 -5.44 3.78
N ALA A 129 -5.13 -5.11 4.66
CA ALA A 129 -4.88 -4.23 5.80
C ALA A 129 -3.78 -4.75 6.74
N ASN A 130 -3.71 -6.07 6.99
CA ASN A 130 -2.61 -6.66 7.75
C ASN A 130 -1.26 -6.46 7.05
N HIS A 131 -1.19 -6.70 5.74
CA HIS A 131 0.03 -6.52 4.97
C HIS A 131 0.51 -5.05 5.01
N TYR A 132 -0.43 -4.10 4.88
CA TYR A 132 -0.11 -2.69 5.02
C TYR A 132 0.41 -2.32 6.40
N ASP A 133 -0.22 -2.81 7.48
CA ASP A 133 0.23 -2.56 8.85
C ASP A 133 1.62 -3.14 9.13
N ASP A 134 1.88 -4.37 8.67
CA ASP A 134 3.17 -5.04 8.87
C ASP A 134 4.31 -4.20 8.27
N HIS A 135 4.14 -3.73 7.03
CA HIS A 135 5.15 -2.91 6.38
C HIS A 135 5.11 -1.44 6.81
N LEU A 136 3.98 -0.93 7.30
CA LEU A 136 3.92 0.41 7.89
C LEU A 136 4.72 0.46 9.19
N ALA A 137 4.59 -0.57 10.03
CA ALA A 137 5.39 -0.70 11.25
C ALA A 137 6.88 -0.78 10.90
N GLN A 138 7.24 -1.57 9.88
CA GLN A 138 8.63 -1.64 9.40
C GLN A 138 9.13 -0.27 8.88
N LEU A 139 8.33 0.43 8.08
CA LEU A 139 8.69 1.75 7.56
C LEU A 139 8.90 2.74 8.72
N ARG A 140 7.92 2.82 9.62
CA ARG A 140 7.88 3.81 10.71
C ARG A 140 8.91 3.55 11.79
N ASP A 141 9.05 2.30 12.23
CA ASP A 141 9.79 1.96 13.45
C ASP A 141 11.21 1.46 13.18
N GLU A 142 11.48 0.98 11.97
CA GLU A 142 12.80 0.45 11.59
C GLU A 142 13.50 1.33 10.55
N ILE A 143 12.90 1.51 9.37
CA ILE A 143 13.56 2.18 8.25
C ILE A 143 13.72 3.67 8.51
N ARG A 144 12.65 4.37 8.90
CA ARG A 144 12.73 5.83 9.16
C ARG A 144 13.82 6.17 10.20
N PRO A 145 13.89 5.53 11.39
CA PRO A 145 14.97 5.78 12.33
C PRO A 145 16.36 5.44 11.79
N ARG A 146 16.50 4.33 11.06
CA ARG A 146 17.78 3.94 10.44
C ARG A 146 18.28 4.99 9.46
N GLU A 147 17.37 5.61 8.72
CA GLU A 147 17.66 6.67 7.76
C GLU A 147 17.74 8.08 8.39
N GLY A 148 17.63 8.19 9.72
CA GLY A 148 17.68 9.47 10.42
C GLY A 148 16.49 10.39 10.13
N LEU A 149 15.36 9.83 9.68
CA LEU A 149 14.12 10.56 9.44
C LEU A 149 13.38 10.84 10.75
N PRO A 150 12.60 11.94 10.83
CA PRO A 150 11.73 12.24 11.96
C PRO A 150 10.77 11.08 12.29
N LYS A 151 10.44 10.92 13.57
CA LYS A 151 9.43 9.95 14.00
C LYS A 151 8.03 10.41 13.61
N VAL A 152 7.24 9.47 13.10
CA VAL A 152 5.80 9.64 12.87
C VAL A 152 5.07 8.96 14.03
N SER A 153 4.04 9.62 14.56
CA SER A 153 3.23 9.08 15.68
C SER A 153 1.95 8.41 15.14
N ASP A 154 1.42 7.47 15.91
CA ASP A 154 0.08 6.88 15.70
C ASP A 154 -1.05 7.91 15.81
#